data_AF-A0A8G0LCS9-F1
#
_entry.id   AF-A0A8G0LCS9-F1
#
_cell.length_a   1.000
_cell.length_b   1.000
_cell.length_c   1.000
_cell.angle_alpha   90.00
_cell.angle_beta   90.00
_cell.angle_gamma   90.00
#
_symmetry.space_group_name_H-M   'P 1'
#
loop_
_entity.id
_entity.type
_entity.pdbx_description
1 polymer ?
#
loop_
_entity_poly.entity_id
_entity_poly.type
_entity_poly.pdbx_seq_one_letter_code
_entity_poly.pdbx_strand_id
1 'polypeptide(L)'
;MVRKLKFHEQKLLRKTDFFTYKQDDNHRDKLVRRRYMIQKPEDYHKYNRMCGSIRQLAHRLSLLPPENPVRRKHEDLLLAKLYDMGILSSSSKLSAVENNVTVSAFARRRLPVVMTRLRMAETVQAATKLIEQGHVRVGVDEITDPAYLVTRNNEDFVTWAVGSKIKKNIMKYRDELDDFELL
;
A
#
# COMPACT_ATOMS: atom_id res chain seq x y z
N MET A 1 13.70 -30.60 -2.27
CA MET A 1 12.60 -30.69 -3.26
C MET A 1 12.20 -32.15 -3.39
N VAL A 2 10.90 -32.44 -3.53
CA VAL A 2 10.41 -33.82 -3.72
C VAL A 2 10.59 -34.21 -5.18
N ARG A 3 10.90 -35.49 -5.45
CA ARG A 3 11.00 -36.00 -6.83
C ARG A 3 9.67 -35.86 -7.58
N LYS A 4 9.74 -35.76 -8.91
CA LYS A 4 8.54 -35.82 -9.75
C LYS A 4 7.87 -37.20 -9.61
N LEU A 5 6.56 -37.21 -9.36
CA LEU A 5 5.76 -38.42 -9.27
C LEU A 5 5.60 -39.07 -10.66
N LYS A 6 5.63 -40.41 -10.69
CA LYS A 6 5.27 -41.19 -11.88
C LYS A 6 3.76 -41.07 -12.14
N PHE A 7 3.32 -41.40 -13.35
CA PHE A 7 1.91 -41.28 -13.75
C PHE A 7 0.92 -41.98 -12.80
N HIS A 8 1.22 -43.21 -12.38
CA HIS A 8 0.37 -43.96 -11.44
C HIS A 8 0.36 -43.34 -10.03
N GLU A 9 1.50 -42.83 -9.56
CA GLU A 9 1.64 -42.17 -8.26
C GLU A 9 0.84 -40.86 -8.24
N GLN A 10 0.92 -40.05 -9.30
CA GLN A 10 0.14 -38.82 -9.44
C GLN A 10 -1.37 -39.10 -9.51
N LYS A 11 -1.77 -40.22 -10.15
CA LYS A 11 -3.18 -40.62 -10.24
C LYS A 11 -3.77 -40.95 -8.86
N LEU A 12 -2.96 -41.50 -7.94
CA LEU A 12 -3.34 -41.78 -6.54
C LEU A 12 -3.23 -40.51 -5.67
N LEU A 13 -2.16 -39.74 -5.83
CA LEU A 13 -1.81 -38.57 -5.00
C LEU A 13 -2.24 -37.24 -5.65
N ARG A 14 -3.48 -37.16 -6.15
CA ARG A 14 -3.97 -35.98 -6.89
C ARG A 14 -4.08 -34.71 -6.04
N LYS A 15 -4.37 -34.87 -4.75
CA LYS A 15 -4.56 -33.76 -3.80
C LYS A 15 -3.30 -33.44 -3.01
N THR A 16 -2.21 -34.15 -3.26
CA THR A 16 -0.97 -34.02 -2.49
C THR A 16 -0.10 -32.96 -3.14
N ASP A 17 -0.07 -31.78 -2.52
CA ASP A 17 0.91 -30.74 -2.80
C ASP A 17 1.47 -30.25 -1.46
N PHE A 18 2.80 -30.23 -1.35
CA PHE A 18 3.51 -29.76 -0.15
C PHE A 18 3.74 -28.25 -0.15
N PHE A 19 3.57 -27.59 -1.29
CA PHE A 19 3.84 -26.16 -1.45
C PHE A 19 2.57 -25.32 -1.35
N THR A 20 1.51 -25.68 -2.09
CA THR A 20 0.27 -24.91 -2.12
C THR A 20 -0.86 -25.64 -1.40
N TYR A 21 -1.15 -25.21 -0.16
CA TYR A 21 -2.34 -25.68 0.54
C TYR A 21 -3.55 -24.82 0.19
N LYS A 22 -4.76 -25.38 0.26
CA LYS A 22 -6.01 -24.62 0.01
C LYS A 22 -6.16 -23.39 0.92
N GLN A 23 -5.68 -23.50 2.17
CA GLN A 23 -5.71 -22.41 3.14
C GLN A 23 -4.78 -21.25 2.78
N ASP A 24 -3.80 -21.46 1.89
CA ASP A 24 -2.81 -20.44 1.54
C ASP A 24 -3.35 -19.42 0.52
N ASP A 25 -4.58 -19.60 0.00
CA ASP A 25 -5.23 -18.73 -0.99
C ASP A 25 -4.27 -18.33 -2.13
N ASN A 26 -3.66 -19.35 -2.76
CA ASN A 26 -2.67 -19.19 -3.84
C ASN A 26 -1.46 -18.30 -3.46
N HIS A 27 -1.09 -18.28 -2.18
CA HIS A 27 -0.02 -17.44 -1.64
C HIS A 27 -0.19 -15.95 -1.94
N ARG A 28 -1.45 -15.47 -1.98
CA ARG A 28 -1.76 -14.06 -2.26
C ARG A 28 -1.03 -13.10 -1.31
N ASP A 29 -0.87 -13.47 -0.03
CA ASP A 29 -0.09 -12.66 0.93
C ASP A 29 1.34 -12.43 0.41
N LYS A 30 2.02 -13.53 0.02
CA LYS A 30 3.44 -13.50 -0.33
C LYS A 30 3.64 -12.71 -1.61
N LEU A 31 2.74 -12.85 -2.57
CA LEU A 31 2.75 -12.10 -3.83
C LEU A 31 2.60 -10.59 -3.59
N VAL A 32 1.63 -10.17 -2.77
CA VAL A 32 1.40 -8.75 -2.47
C VAL A 32 2.57 -8.17 -1.67
N ARG A 33 3.04 -8.88 -0.64
CA ARG A 33 4.17 -8.44 0.18
C ARG A 33 5.45 -8.29 -0.64
N ARG A 34 5.76 -9.25 -1.51
CA ARG A 34 6.92 -9.19 -2.40
C ARG A 34 6.81 -8.04 -3.41
N ARG A 35 5.61 -7.81 -3.95
CA ARG A 35 5.37 -6.73 -4.93
C ARG A 35 5.55 -5.34 -4.34
N TYR A 36 5.07 -5.10 -3.12
CA TYR A 36 5.09 -3.79 -2.47
C TYR A 36 6.14 -3.65 -1.37
N MET A 37 7.09 -4.58 -1.29
CA MET A 37 8.17 -4.61 -0.28
C MET A 37 7.64 -4.48 1.17
N ILE A 38 6.58 -5.21 1.50
CA ILE A 38 6.04 -5.22 2.88
C ILE A 38 6.93 -6.14 3.73
N GLN A 39 7.63 -5.56 4.69
CA GLN A 39 8.60 -6.26 5.53
C GLN A 39 7.93 -7.24 6.49
N LYS A 40 6.92 -6.78 7.25
CA LYS A 40 6.24 -7.58 8.28
C LYS A 40 5.05 -8.34 7.66
N PRO A 41 4.98 -9.68 7.78
CA PRO A 41 3.79 -10.44 7.35
C PRO A 41 2.50 -9.96 8.02
N GLU A 42 2.60 -9.55 9.29
CA GLU A 42 1.47 -9.06 10.08
C GLU A 42 0.78 -7.85 9.45
N ASP A 43 1.53 -6.94 8.81
CA ASP A 43 0.96 -5.75 8.18
C ASP A 43 -0.04 -6.14 7.10
N TYR A 44 0.25 -7.19 6.31
CA TYR A 44 -0.70 -7.70 5.32
C TYR A 44 -1.99 -8.17 5.97
N HIS A 45 -1.92 -8.93 7.07
CA HIS A 45 -3.10 -9.42 7.77
C HIS A 45 -3.88 -8.30 8.46
N LYS A 46 -3.19 -7.28 9.01
CA LYS A 46 -3.81 -6.07 9.56
C LYS A 46 -4.58 -5.31 8.48
N TYR A 47 -3.96 -5.06 7.32
CA TYR A 47 -4.64 -4.43 6.18
C TYR A 47 -5.81 -5.27 5.68
N ASN A 48 -5.68 -6.60 5.63
CA ASN A 48 -6.76 -7.48 5.19
C ASN A 48 -7.97 -7.41 6.13
N ARG A 49 -7.73 -7.41 7.45
CA ARG A 49 -8.80 -7.25 8.46
C ARG A 49 -9.49 -5.90 8.34
N MET A 50 -8.73 -4.83 8.11
CA MET A 50 -9.31 -3.49 7.88
C MET A 50 -10.13 -3.44 6.60
N CYS A 51 -9.65 -4.00 5.49
CA CYS A 51 -10.41 -4.11 4.24
C CYS A 51 -11.72 -4.89 4.46
N GLY A 52 -11.67 -6.01 5.18
CA GLY A 52 -12.86 -6.80 5.52
C GLY A 52 -13.88 -6.01 6.33
N SER A 53 -13.41 -5.26 7.32
CA SER A 53 -14.28 -4.41 8.17
C SER A 53 -14.95 -3.28 7.36
N ILE A 54 -14.20 -2.64 6.46
CA ILE A 54 -14.73 -1.59 5.57
C ILE A 54 -15.77 -2.17 4.60
N ARG A 55 -15.49 -3.33 4.00
CA ARG A 55 -16.44 -4.02 3.11
C ARG A 55 -17.69 -4.47 3.85
N GLN A 56 -17.55 -4.97 5.08
CA GLN A 56 -18.69 -5.35 5.91
C GLN A 56 -19.56 -4.13 6.25
N LEU A 57 -18.95 -2.98 6.54
CA LEU A 57 -19.68 -1.73 6.74
C LEU A 57 -20.44 -1.32 5.47
N ALA A 58 -19.78 -1.34 4.31
CA ALA A 58 -20.43 -1.04 3.03
C ALA A 58 -21.59 -2.00 2.73
N HIS A 59 -21.45 -3.29 3.03
CA HIS A 59 -22.51 -4.27 2.90
C HIS A 59 -23.67 -3.98 3.86
N ARG A 60 -23.41 -3.60 5.12
CA ARG A 60 -24.49 -3.22 6.05
C ARG A 60 -25.24 -1.97 5.58
N LEU A 61 -24.53 -1.00 4.97
CA LEU A 61 -25.15 0.18 4.38
C LEU A 61 -26.01 -0.18 3.16
N SER A 62 -25.57 -1.13 2.34
CA SER A 62 -26.34 -1.56 1.16
C SER A 62 -27.65 -2.28 1.52
N LEU A 63 -27.70 -2.94 2.68
CA LEU A 63 -28.91 -3.58 3.22
C LEU A 63 -29.96 -2.58 3.75
N LEU A 64 -29.60 -1.33 4.04
CA LEU A 64 -30.55 -0.32 4.50
C LEU A 64 -31.43 0.18 3.34
N PRO A 65 -32.67 0.64 3.58
CA PRO A 65 -33.50 1.23 2.53
C PRO A 65 -32.81 2.43 1.85
N PRO A 66 -32.95 2.61 0.52
CA PRO A 66 -32.27 3.67 -0.24
C PRO A 66 -32.74 5.09 0.11
N GLU A 67 -33.94 5.22 0.67
CA GLU A 67 -34.50 6.50 1.11
C GLU A 67 -34.04 6.91 2.52
N ASN A 68 -33.32 6.05 3.24
CA ASN A 68 -32.89 6.35 4.59
C ASN A 68 -31.81 7.47 4.57
N PRO A 69 -32.02 8.62 5.26
CA PRO A 69 -31.05 9.71 5.28
C PRO A 69 -29.73 9.32 5.95
N VAL A 70 -29.76 8.38 6.91
CA VAL A 70 -28.56 7.85 7.58
C VAL A 70 -27.69 7.08 6.60
N ARG A 71 -28.31 6.30 5.71
CA ARG A 71 -27.59 5.55 4.67
C ARG A 71 -26.82 6.50 3.76
N ARG A 72 -27.50 7.48 3.16
CA ARG A 72 -26.88 8.46 2.24
C ARG A 72 -25.73 9.21 2.91
N LYS A 73 -25.96 9.72 4.13
CA LYS A 73 -24.93 10.43 4.90
C LYS A 73 -23.68 9.58 5.15
N HIS A 74 -23.86 8.32 5.58
CA HIS A 74 -22.71 7.45 5.87
C HIS A 74 -22.03 6.89 4.61
N GLU A 75 -22.76 6.70 3.52
CA GLU A 75 -22.18 6.37 2.21
C GLU A 75 -21.25 7.50 1.74
N ASP A 76 -21.72 8.74 1.79
CA ASP A 76 -20.92 9.92 1.40
C ASP A 76 -19.68 10.07 2.29
N LEU A 77 -19.83 9.95 3.61
CA LEU A 77 -18.71 10.02 4.55
C LEU A 77 -17.67 8.91 4.31
N LEU A 78 -18.13 7.67 4.06
CA LEU A 78 -17.24 6.55 3.79
C LEU A 78 -16.47 6.76 2.49
N LEU A 79 -17.16 7.17 1.43
CA LEU A 79 -16.57 7.41 0.11
C LEU A 79 -15.59 8.58 0.13
N ALA A 80 -15.95 9.69 0.78
CA ALA A 80 -15.07 10.84 0.97
C ALA A 80 -13.80 10.44 1.74
N LYS A 81 -13.93 9.75 2.87
CA LYS A 81 -12.78 9.34 3.69
C LYS A 81 -11.81 8.43 2.93
N LEU A 82 -12.33 7.45 2.18
CA LEU A 82 -11.52 6.54 1.39
C LEU A 82 -10.87 7.21 0.17
N TYR A 83 -11.54 8.22 -0.39
CA TYR A 83 -10.99 9.05 -1.46
C TYR A 83 -9.85 9.91 -0.94
N ASP A 84 -10.02 10.64 0.18
CA ASP A 84 -9.00 11.50 0.79
C ASP A 84 -7.75 10.70 1.21
N MET A 85 -7.95 9.49 1.72
CA MET A 85 -6.84 8.57 2.02
C MET A 85 -6.15 8.00 0.78
N GLY A 86 -6.75 8.16 -0.41
CA GLY A 86 -6.18 7.71 -1.68
C GLY A 86 -6.36 6.23 -1.99
N ILE A 87 -7.22 5.53 -1.24
CA ILE A 87 -7.51 4.11 -1.46
C ILE A 87 -8.42 3.94 -2.68
N LEU A 88 -9.42 4.80 -2.80
CA LEU A 88 -10.30 4.87 -3.96
C LEU A 88 -9.84 5.96 -4.92
N SER A 89 -10.00 5.72 -6.22
CA SER A 89 -9.75 6.70 -7.28
C SER A 89 -10.92 7.65 -7.51
N SER A 90 -12.14 7.25 -7.13
CA SER A 90 -13.37 8.04 -7.27
C SER A 90 -14.26 7.82 -6.06
N SER A 91 -14.96 8.87 -5.63
CA SER A 91 -15.95 8.87 -4.54
C SER A 91 -17.39 8.65 -5.02
N SER A 92 -17.62 8.31 -6.29
CA SER A 92 -18.97 8.36 -6.87
C SER A 92 -19.87 7.15 -6.61
N LYS A 93 -19.31 5.96 -6.30
CA LYS A 93 -20.08 4.70 -6.26
C LYS A 93 -19.70 3.84 -5.06
N LEU A 94 -20.69 3.38 -4.28
CA LEU A 94 -20.46 2.45 -3.17
C LEU A 94 -19.92 1.09 -3.65
N SER A 95 -20.27 0.64 -4.86
CA SER A 95 -19.72 -0.58 -5.45
C SER A 95 -18.20 -0.55 -5.63
N ALA A 96 -17.59 0.64 -5.68
CA ALA A 96 -16.14 0.77 -5.66
C ALA A 96 -15.54 0.29 -4.34
N VAL A 97 -16.27 0.38 -3.23
CA VAL A 97 -15.80 -0.07 -1.92
C VAL A 97 -15.62 -1.60 -1.90
N GLU A 98 -16.58 -2.34 -2.45
CA GLU A 98 -16.53 -3.81 -2.47
C GLU A 98 -15.38 -4.34 -3.31
N ASN A 99 -15.19 -3.78 -4.51
CA ASN A 99 -14.25 -4.28 -5.50
C ASN A 99 -12.84 -3.67 -5.36
N ASN A 100 -12.74 -2.37 -5.05
CA ASN A 100 -11.47 -1.63 -5.14
C ASN A 100 -10.77 -1.46 -3.79
N VAL A 101 -11.47 -1.55 -2.65
CA VAL A 101 -10.81 -1.54 -1.33
C VAL A 101 -10.14 -2.90 -1.13
N THR A 102 -8.85 -2.95 -1.45
CA THR A 102 -8.02 -4.16 -1.39
C THR A 102 -6.75 -3.88 -0.58
N VAL A 103 -6.11 -4.94 -0.08
CA VAL A 103 -4.82 -4.81 0.62
C VAL A 103 -3.77 -4.15 -0.28
N SER A 104 -3.79 -4.43 -1.58
CA SER A 104 -2.92 -3.79 -2.57
C SER A 104 -3.20 -2.28 -2.71
N ALA A 105 -4.43 -1.81 -2.49
CA ALA A 105 -4.74 -0.38 -2.47
C ALA A 105 -4.09 0.33 -1.27
N PHE A 106 -4.15 -0.27 -0.08
CA PHE A 106 -3.42 0.22 1.09
C PHE A 106 -1.91 0.17 0.89
N ALA A 107 -1.38 -0.95 0.38
CA ALA A 107 0.05 -1.13 0.15
C ALA A 107 0.61 -0.10 -0.85
N ARG A 108 -0.18 0.31 -1.86
CA ARG A 108 0.18 1.38 -2.81
C ARG A 108 0.22 2.78 -2.20
N ARG A 109 -0.41 3.00 -1.04
CA ARG A 109 -0.35 4.26 -0.29
C ARG A 109 0.78 4.31 0.74
N ARG A 110 1.57 3.23 0.89
CA ARG A 110 2.78 3.24 1.72
C ARG A 110 3.83 4.17 1.11
N LEU A 111 4.55 4.88 1.97
CA LEU A 111 5.54 5.88 1.59
C LEU A 111 6.54 5.43 0.52
N PRO A 112 7.15 4.22 0.58
CA PRO A 112 8.09 3.78 -0.44
C PRO A 112 7.47 3.68 -1.85
N VAL A 113 6.22 3.22 -1.93
CA VAL A 113 5.52 3.05 -3.21
C VAL A 113 5.10 4.39 -3.80
N VAL A 114 4.67 5.32 -2.94
CA VAL A 114 4.34 6.69 -3.33
C VAL A 114 5.59 7.41 -3.84
N MET A 115 6.73 7.29 -3.15
CA MET A 115 8.01 7.84 -3.60
C MET A 115 8.45 7.32 -4.97
N THR A 116 8.30 6.01 -5.23
CA THR A 116 8.62 5.44 -6.55
C THR A 116 7.69 5.98 -7.63
N ARG A 117 6.40 6.21 -7.31
CA ARG A 117 5.45 6.84 -8.24
C ARG A 117 5.80 8.30 -8.54
N LEU A 118 6.26 9.05 -7.53
CA LEU A 118 6.75 10.43 -7.64
C LEU A 118 8.16 10.53 -8.26
N ARG A 119 8.76 9.42 -8.68
CA ARG A 119 10.12 9.36 -9.25
C ARG A 119 11.23 9.87 -8.31
N MET A 120 10.99 9.91 -7.00
CA MET A 120 12.04 10.20 -6.01
C MET A 120 13.04 9.05 -5.86
N ALA A 121 12.60 7.83 -6.14
CA ALA A 121 13.43 6.64 -6.14
C ALA A 121 13.06 5.75 -7.33
N GLU A 122 14.04 5.06 -7.90
CA GLU A 122 13.84 4.20 -9.07
C GLU A 122 13.06 2.93 -8.76
N THR A 123 13.29 2.35 -7.57
CA THR A 123 12.67 1.09 -7.13
C THR A 123 12.10 1.23 -5.72
N VAL A 124 11.10 0.41 -5.41
CA VAL A 124 10.48 0.38 -4.07
C VAL A 124 11.50 -0.06 -3.00
N GLN A 125 12.44 -0.94 -3.36
CA GLN A 125 13.52 -1.37 -2.47
C GLN A 125 14.48 -0.22 -2.15
N ALA A 126 14.87 0.58 -3.15
CA ALA A 126 15.70 1.76 -2.92
C ALA A 126 14.97 2.81 -2.07
N ALA A 127 13.69 3.08 -2.37
CA ALA A 127 12.86 3.98 -1.58
C ALA A 127 12.80 3.54 -0.11
N THR A 128 12.60 2.25 0.15
CA THR A 128 12.56 1.69 1.52
C THR A 128 13.86 1.97 2.26
N LYS A 129 15.03 1.73 1.64
CA LYS A 129 16.33 1.99 2.25
C LYS A 129 16.55 3.48 2.55
N LEU A 130 16.14 4.37 1.65
CA LEU A 130 16.28 5.82 1.84
C LEU A 130 15.42 6.34 2.99
N ILE A 131 14.22 5.78 3.16
CA ILE A 131 13.34 6.09 4.30
C ILE A 131 13.96 5.58 5.60
N GLU A 132 14.44 4.33 5.63
CA GLU A 132 15.11 3.76 6.82
C GLU A 132 16.37 4.54 7.23
N GLN A 133 17.07 5.13 6.27
CA GLN A 133 18.22 6.02 6.51
C GLN A 133 17.83 7.43 6.99
N GLY A 134 16.53 7.77 6.99
CA GLY A 134 16.04 9.08 7.43
C GLY A 134 16.21 10.20 6.41
N HIS A 135 16.30 9.90 5.11
CA HIS A 135 16.47 10.94 4.08
C HIS A 135 15.17 11.62 3.65
N VAL A 136 14.02 11.15 4.13
CA VAL A 136 12.70 11.54 3.64
C VAL A 136 11.90 12.16 4.77
N ARG A 137 11.21 13.26 4.46
CA ARG A 137 10.23 13.89 5.34
C ARG A 137 8.89 14.04 4.65
N VAL A 138 7.83 14.10 5.43
CA VAL A 138 6.49 14.42 4.96
C VAL A 138 6.03 15.69 5.68
N GLY A 139 5.96 16.79 4.93
CA GLY A 139 5.79 18.11 5.53
C GLY A 139 7.04 18.52 6.32
N VAL A 140 6.88 18.71 7.62
CA VAL A 140 7.97 19.12 8.52
C VAL A 140 8.67 17.94 9.19
N ASP A 141 7.99 16.80 9.32
CA ASP A 141 8.45 15.67 10.13
C ASP A 141 9.24 14.66 9.29
N GLU A 142 10.41 14.27 9.79
CA GLU A 142 11.22 13.20 9.21
C GLU A 142 10.59 11.84 9.49
N ILE A 143 10.43 11.03 8.44
CA ILE A 143 9.76 9.73 8.55
C ILE A 143 10.78 8.63 8.32
N THR A 144 10.95 7.78 9.33
CA THR A 144 11.85 6.62 9.29
C THR A 144 11.12 5.28 9.08
N ASP A 145 9.80 5.24 9.26
CA ASP A 145 8.99 4.03 9.09
C ASP A 145 8.48 3.87 7.65
N PRO A 146 8.90 2.83 6.90
CA PRO A 146 8.38 2.53 5.56
C PRO A 146 6.89 2.13 5.54
N ALA A 147 6.28 1.85 6.70
CA ALA A 147 4.86 1.56 6.84
C ALA A 147 3.97 2.80 6.91
N TYR A 148 4.55 4.00 6.96
CA TYR A 148 3.80 5.25 6.94
C TYR A 148 2.88 5.33 5.70
N LEU A 149 1.60 5.62 5.94
CA LEU A 149 0.58 5.69 4.90
C LEU A 149 0.34 7.15 4.53
N VAL A 150 0.69 7.49 3.30
CA VAL A 150 0.58 8.85 2.76
C VAL A 150 -0.85 9.05 2.24
N THR A 151 -1.58 10.04 2.77
CA THR A 151 -2.89 10.46 2.25
C THR A 151 -2.73 11.25 0.95
N ARG A 152 -3.81 11.54 0.21
CA ARG A 152 -3.69 12.34 -1.03
C ARG A 152 -3.12 13.72 -0.74
N ASN A 153 -3.63 14.40 0.28
CA ASN A 153 -3.20 15.75 0.63
C ASN A 153 -1.75 15.79 1.11
N ASN A 154 -1.28 14.73 1.79
CA ASN A 154 0.10 14.66 2.27
C ASN A 154 1.10 14.27 1.18
N GLU A 155 0.63 13.79 0.02
CA GLU A 155 1.49 13.35 -1.09
C GLU A 155 2.33 14.49 -1.65
N ASP A 156 1.77 15.71 -1.71
CA ASP A 156 2.46 16.89 -2.22
C ASP A 156 3.58 17.38 -1.28
N PHE A 157 3.53 16.99 -0.01
CA PHE A 157 4.52 17.37 1.01
C PHE A 157 5.61 16.33 1.21
N VAL A 158 5.64 15.26 0.42
CA VAL A 158 6.72 14.27 0.47
C VAL A 158 7.97 14.85 -0.20
N THR A 159 9.02 15.09 0.58
CA THR A 159 10.27 15.69 0.08
C THR A 159 11.49 15.15 0.84
N TRP A 160 12.68 15.55 0.40
CA TRP A 160 13.93 15.20 1.09
C TRP A 160 14.06 15.97 2.42
N ALA A 161 14.62 15.31 3.42
CA ALA A 161 14.97 15.90 4.70
C ALA A 161 16.03 17.00 4.56
N VAL A 162 16.11 17.88 5.55
CA VAL A 162 17.12 18.94 5.60
C VAL A 162 18.51 18.32 5.76
N GLY A 163 19.52 18.83 5.06
CA GLY A 163 20.87 18.25 5.09
C GLY A 163 21.01 16.87 4.41
N SER A 164 19.98 16.39 3.70
CA SER A 164 20.04 15.10 3.01
C SER A 164 21.12 15.10 1.91
N LYS A 165 22.06 14.16 2.00
CA LYS A 165 23.10 13.95 0.96
C LYS A 165 22.49 13.64 -0.41
N ILE A 166 21.30 13.03 -0.44
CA ILE A 166 20.59 12.75 -1.69
C ILE A 166 20.14 14.05 -2.36
N LYS A 167 19.58 15.00 -1.59
CA LYS A 167 19.22 16.33 -2.10
C LYS A 167 20.46 17.04 -2.64
N LYS A 168 21.57 17.02 -1.90
CA LYS A 168 22.85 17.61 -2.34
C LYS A 168 23.33 17.02 -3.67
N ASN A 169 23.26 15.70 -3.83
CA ASN A 169 23.65 15.02 -5.07
C ASN A 169 22.75 15.42 -6.26
N ILE A 170 21.45 15.56 -6.04
CA ILE A 170 20.49 15.98 -7.08
C ILE A 170 20.78 17.43 -7.51
N MET A 171 20.96 18.35 -6.57
CA MET A 171 21.27 19.76 -6.89
C MET A 171 22.62 19.89 -7.59
N LYS A 172 23.63 19.14 -7.13
CA LYS A 172 24.94 19.10 -7.79
C LYS A 172 24.85 18.57 -9.21
N TYR A 173 24.04 17.56 -9.47
CA TYR A 173 23.83 17.03 -10.82
C TYR A 173 23.14 18.05 -11.75
N ARG A 174 22.33 18.94 -11.19
CA ARG A 174 21.65 20.02 -11.92
C ARG A 174 22.46 21.32 -12.02
N ASP A 175 23.66 21.36 -11.43
CA ASP A 175 24.47 22.57 -11.26
C ASP A 175 23.75 23.71 -10.50
N GLU A 176 22.79 23.37 -9.63
CA GLU A 176 21.98 24.29 -8.81
C GLU A 176 22.35 24.19 -7.31
N LEU A 177 23.57 23.73 -7.00
CA LEU A 177 23.99 23.56 -5.61
C LEU A 177 24.35 24.91 -4.99
N ASP A 178 23.51 25.39 -4.08
CA ASP A 178 23.85 26.47 -3.15
C ASP A 178 24.36 25.89 -1.82
N ASP A 179 25.62 26.17 -1.49
CA ASP A 179 26.23 25.71 -0.24
C ASP A 179 25.76 26.53 0.99
N PHE A 180 25.08 27.67 0.81
CA PHE A 180 24.54 28.47 1.92
C PHE A 180 23.30 27.81 2.57
N GLU A 181 22.45 27.13 1.80
CA GLU A 181 21.26 26.41 2.32
C GLU A 181 21.60 25.15 3.14
N LEU A 182 22.87 24.74 3.18
CA LEU A 182 23.35 23.51 3.83
C LEU A 182 24.05 23.74 5.18
N LEU A 183 24.22 25.01 5.60
CA LEU A 183 24.72 25.44 6.92
C LEU A 183 23.58 25.54 7.94
#